data_AF-A0A2E4PRM9-F1
#
_entry.id   AF-A0A2E4PRM9-F1
#
_cell.length_a   1.000
_cell.length_b   1.000
_cell.length_c   1.000
_cell.angle_alpha   90.00
_cell.angle_beta   90.00
_cell.angle_gamma   90.00
#
_symmetry.space_group_name_H-M   'P 1'
#
loop_
_entity.id
_entity.type
_entity.pdbx_description
1 polymer ?
#
loop_
_entity_poly.entity_id
_entity_poly.type
_entity_poly.pdbx_seq_one_letter_code
_entity_poly.pdbx_strand_id
1 'polypeptide(L)'
;MKARIDENNVFKNAYADNYQFPEDWILVDITEKQLEKICELGKAKLENDAWVKIDPTQEEIDLENKQIYDKKYIEINNEYNRLWVSSLARATGKLGRGLSEGELQKIREEYEDTNLIAQRCLNNDNDLDDNPIYKTLLFETEYDFTGQILFDTATALGIEDLSGDRIKVYCRIVVEKYRLGSELWKLLKGFCRNFRSKMITMLDKGNDLGVEQGFLLSNSITNETDIDEIVNLVNQFEAL
;
A
#
# COMPACT_ATOMS: atom_id res chain seq x y z
N MET A 1 52.61 0.39 -2.64
CA MET A 1 51.18 0.74 -2.81
C MET A 1 50.98 2.15 -2.31
N LYS A 2 50.03 2.88 -2.88
CA LYS A 2 49.72 4.26 -2.46
C LYS A 2 48.28 4.36 -2.00
N ALA A 3 48.08 5.12 -0.92
CA ALA A 3 46.78 5.54 -0.44
C ALA A 3 46.55 7.01 -0.73
N ARG A 4 45.29 7.36 -0.92
CA ARG A 4 44.85 8.73 -1.14
C ARG A 4 44.18 9.24 0.13
N ILE A 5 44.65 10.38 0.61
CA ILE A 5 44.01 11.10 1.70
C ILE A 5 43.53 12.48 1.21
N ASP A 6 42.44 12.99 1.78
CA ASP A 6 42.03 14.38 1.55
C ASP A 6 42.87 15.36 2.38
N GLU A 7 42.59 16.66 2.23
CA GLU A 7 43.21 17.75 2.97
C GLU A 7 43.10 17.62 4.51
N ASN A 8 42.20 16.77 5.01
CA ASN A 8 42.00 16.46 6.42
C ASN A 8 42.63 15.11 6.83
N ASN A 9 43.51 14.56 5.98
CA ASN A 9 44.18 13.27 6.13
C ASN A 9 43.24 12.06 6.17
N VAL A 10 42.00 12.17 5.68
CA VAL A 10 41.01 11.08 5.67
C VAL A 10 41.25 10.15 4.48
N PHE A 11 41.38 8.85 4.74
CA PHE A 11 41.52 7.84 3.70
C PHE A 11 40.32 7.83 2.77
N LYS A 12 40.60 7.84 1.46
CA LYS A 12 39.56 7.76 0.42
C LYS A 12 39.61 6.43 -0.32
N ASN A 13 40.78 6.01 -0.80
CA ASN A 13 40.98 4.80 -1.59
C ASN A 13 42.47 4.41 -1.70
N ALA A 14 42.76 3.16 -2.10
CA ALA A 14 44.10 2.65 -2.42
C ALA A 14 44.17 2.08 -3.85
N TYR A 15 45.32 2.23 -4.52
CA TYR A 15 45.50 1.86 -5.94
C TYR A 15 46.91 1.36 -6.26
N ALA A 16 47.07 0.71 -7.42
CA ALA A 16 48.36 0.32 -7.99
C ALA A 16 49.08 1.52 -8.66
N ASP A 17 50.42 1.48 -8.74
CA ASP A 17 51.30 2.63 -8.99
C ASP A 17 51.14 3.36 -10.35
N ASN A 18 50.34 2.82 -11.28
CA ASN A 18 50.27 3.29 -12.68
C ASN A 18 49.02 4.11 -13.03
N TYR A 19 48.24 4.58 -12.04
CA TYR A 19 46.99 5.31 -12.28
C TYR A 19 47.19 6.84 -12.16
N GLN A 20 46.84 7.60 -13.22
CA GLN A 20 46.89 9.08 -13.23
C GLN A 20 45.57 9.70 -12.72
N PHE A 21 45.66 10.70 -11.83
CA PHE A 21 44.51 11.31 -11.16
C PHE A 21 44.66 12.85 -11.00
N PRO A 22 43.55 13.58 -10.69
CA PRO A 22 43.54 15.05 -10.52
C PRO A 22 44.43 15.57 -9.37
N GLU A 23 44.90 16.82 -9.49
CA GLU A 23 46.01 17.44 -8.72
C GLU A 23 45.74 17.71 -7.23
N ASP A 24 44.50 17.59 -6.75
CA ASP A 24 44.08 18.20 -5.47
C ASP A 24 44.25 17.28 -4.23
N TRP A 25 44.94 16.14 -4.34
CA TRP A 25 44.92 15.09 -3.29
C TRP A 25 46.32 14.65 -2.86
N ILE A 26 46.48 14.36 -1.57
CA ILE A 26 47.77 13.99 -0.98
C ILE A 26 47.98 12.48 -1.09
N LEU A 27 49.14 12.09 -1.63
CA LEU A 27 49.55 10.70 -1.78
C LEU A 27 50.44 10.28 -0.61
N VAL A 28 50.12 9.14 0.01
CA VAL A 28 50.94 8.54 1.06
C VAL A 28 51.28 7.10 0.71
N ASP A 29 52.54 6.72 0.94
CA ASP A 29 52.99 5.34 0.76
C ASP A 29 52.45 4.49 1.91
N ILE A 30 51.87 3.34 1.56
CA ILE A 30 51.33 2.39 2.54
C ILE A 30 51.78 0.96 2.24
N THR A 31 51.89 0.18 3.31
CA THR A 31 52.11 -1.26 3.28
C THR A 31 50.79 -2.03 3.16
N GLU A 32 50.86 -3.31 2.79
CA GLU A 32 49.71 -4.21 2.74
C GLU A 32 49.01 -4.35 4.10
N LYS A 33 49.78 -4.50 5.18
CA LYS A 33 49.25 -4.52 6.55
C LYS A 33 48.55 -3.22 6.96
N GLN A 34 49.02 -2.07 6.47
CA GLN A 34 48.33 -0.81 6.72
C GLN A 34 47.03 -0.72 5.93
N LEU A 35 46.98 -1.24 4.71
CA LEU A 35 45.74 -1.32 3.93
C LEU A 35 44.70 -2.22 4.62
N GLU A 36 45.11 -3.41 5.08
CA GLU A 36 44.27 -4.32 5.86
C GLU A 36 43.69 -3.60 7.09
N LYS A 37 44.54 -2.92 7.87
CA LYS A 37 44.12 -2.14 9.03
C LYS A 37 43.15 -1.01 8.65
N ILE A 38 43.40 -0.27 7.57
CA ILE A 38 42.49 0.79 7.11
C ILE A 38 41.11 0.22 6.76
N CYS A 39 41.09 -0.91 6.05
CA CYS A 39 39.85 -1.61 5.71
C CYS A 39 39.10 -2.09 6.96
N GLU A 40 39.79 -2.58 7.99
CA GLU A 40 39.20 -2.96 9.28
C GLU A 40 38.61 -1.76 10.03
N LEU A 41 39.26 -0.59 9.96
CA LEU A 41 38.80 0.65 10.61
C LEU A 41 37.57 1.25 9.91
N GLY A 42 37.28 0.86 8.67
CA GLY A 42 36.22 1.40 7.84
C GLY A 42 36.53 2.82 7.36
N LYS A 43 36.34 3.81 8.25
CA LYS A 43 36.69 5.21 8.00
C LYS A 43 37.94 5.55 8.82
N ALA A 44 39.06 5.75 8.14
CA ALA A 44 40.35 5.98 8.78
C ALA A 44 40.94 7.35 8.42
N LYS A 45 41.68 7.96 9.34
CA LYS A 45 42.55 9.11 9.02
C LYS A 45 43.96 8.88 9.52
N LEU A 46 44.91 9.55 8.88
CA LEU A 46 46.31 9.53 9.28
C LEU A 46 46.56 10.63 10.32
N GLU A 47 46.87 10.23 11.55
CA GLU A 47 47.30 11.12 12.63
C GLU A 47 48.65 10.63 13.19
N ASN A 48 49.66 11.51 13.24
CA ASN A 48 50.98 11.19 13.82
C ASN A 48 51.54 9.84 13.32
N ASP A 49 51.55 9.64 11.99
CA ASP A 49 51.99 8.40 11.32
C ASP A 49 51.20 7.12 11.68
N ALA A 50 50.05 7.25 12.34
CA ALA A 50 49.17 6.17 12.69
C ALA A 50 47.79 6.32 12.02
N TRP A 51 47.29 5.22 11.44
CA TRP A 51 45.91 5.13 11.00
C TRP A 51 45.00 4.91 12.20
N VAL A 52 44.09 5.86 12.40
CA VAL A 52 43.10 5.87 13.48
C VAL A 52 41.68 5.84 12.91
N LYS A 53 40.75 5.27 13.67
CA LYS A 53 39.33 5.27 13.32
C LYS A 53 38.79 6.70 13.41
N ILE A 54 37.98 7.09 12.44
CA ILE A 54 37.13 8.27 12.51
C ILE A 54 35.73 7.81 12.89
N ASP A 55 35.23 8.27 14.04
CA ASP A 55 33.82 8.11 14.35
C ASP A 55 33.00 9.06 13.47
N PRO A 56 31.83 8.63 12.97
CA PRO A 56 30.97 9.47 12.15
C PRO A 56 30.62 10.75 12.91
N THR A 57 30.54 11.87 12.21
CA THR A 57 30.10 13.12 12.83
C THR A 57 28.63 13.02 13.22
N GLN A 58 28.17 13.86 14.15
CA GLN A 58 26.74 13.92 14.46
C GLN A 58 25.90 14.25 13.22
N GLU A 59 26.40 15.11 12.33
CA GLU A 59 25.74 15.42 11.05
C GLU A 59 25.62 14.20 10.13
N GLU A 60 26.64 13.33 10.08
CA GLU A 60 26.59 12.09 9.31
C GLU A 60 25.58 11.09 9.90
N ILE A 61 25.55 10.98 11.23
CA ILE A 61 24.56 10.15 11.94
C ILE A 61 23.14 10.67 11.71
N ASP A 62 22.94 11.98 11.82
CA ASP A 62 21.64 12.63 11.60
C ASP A 62 21.17 12.45 10.15
N LEU A 63 22.09 12.54 9.18
CA LEU A 63 21.78 12.30 7.77
C LEU A 63 21.38 10.85 7.51
N GLU A 64 22.10 9.89 8.08
CA GLU A 64 21.78 8.46 7.96
C GLU A 64 20.41 8.16 8.60
N ASN A 65 20.16 8.65 9.81
CA ASN A 65 18.88 8.51 10.50
C ASN A 65 17.73 9.12 9.70
N LYS A 66 17.94 10.29 9.09
CA LYS A 66 16.95 10.92 8.20
C LYS A 66 16.67 10.07 6.98
N GLN A 67 17.68 9.50 6.33
CA GLN A 67 17.49 8.62 5.17
C GLN A 67 16.70 7.36 5.54
N ILE A 68 16.98 6.76 6.69
CA ILE A 68 16.22 5.61 7.21
C ILE A 68 14.76 5.99 7.48
N TYR A 69 14.54 7.13 8.14
CA TYR A 69 13.20 7.65 8.40
C TYR A 69 12.42 7.89 7.09
N ASP A 70 13.00 8.59 6.12
CA ASP A 70 12.36 8.90 4.83
C ASP A 70 12.00 7.61 4.08
N LYS A 71 12.88 6.60 4.12
CA LYS A 71 12.62 5.28 3.53
C LYS A 71 11.42 4.59 4.20
N LYS A 72 11.39 4.51 5.54
CA LYS A 72 10.26 3.91 6.26
C LYS A 72 8.95 4.66 6.00
N TYR A 73 9.00 5.99 5.92
CA TYR A 73 7.84 6.79 5.59
C TYR A 73 7.28 6.46 4.19
N ILE A 74 8.14 6.29 3.19
CA ILE A 74 7.74 5.85 1.85
C ILE A 74 7.10 4.46 1.89
N GLU A 75 7.71 3.51 2.61
CA GLU A 75 7.19 2.14 2.76
C GLU A 75 5.79 2.13 3.39
N ILE A 76 5.54 2.95 4.43
CA ILE A 76 4.23 3.10 5.07
C ILE A 76 3.18 3.58 4.06
N ASN A 77 3.52 4.55 3.21
CA ASN A 77 2.59 5.08 2.21
C ASN A 77 2.31 4.08 1.08
N ASN A 78 3.32 3.32 0.66
CA ASN A 78 3.14 2.25 -0.33
C ASN A 78 2.20 1.16 0.19
N GLU A 79 2.38 0.77 1.46
CA GLU A 79 1.53 -0.24 2.09
C GLU A 79 0.11 0.26 2.31
N TYR A 80 -0.06 1.53 2.72
CA TYR A 80 -1.36 2.19 2.74
C TYR A 80 -2.07 2.13 1.39
N ASN A 81 -1.37 2.45 0.29
CA ASN A 81 -1.95 2.40 -1.06
C ASN A 81 -2.33 0.97 -1.46
N ARG A 82 -1.50 -0.03 -1.13
CA ARG A 82 -1.81 -1.45 -1.36
C ARG A 82 -3.10 -1.86 -0.65
N LEU A 83 -3.22 -1.54 0.64
CA LEU A 83 -4.41 -1.84 1.44
C LEU A 83 -5.64 -1.11 0.91
N TRP A 84 -5.49 0.14 0.50
CA TRP A 84 -6.56 0.95 -0.10
C TRP A 84 -7.09 0.32 -1.41
N VAL A 85 -6.19 -0.04 -2.33
CA VAL A 85 -6.58 -0.72 -3.57
C VAL A 85 -7.22 -2.08 -3.29
N SER A 86 -6.66 -2.86 -2.37
CA SER A 86 -7.22 -4.16 -1.96
C SER A 86 -8.66 -4.02 -1.42
N SER A 87 -8.88 -3.01 -0.57
CA SER A 87 -10.20 -2.77 0.00
C SER A 87 -11.22 -2.30 -1.04
N LEU A 88 -10.79 -1.56 -2.08
CA LEU A 88 -11.68 -1.12 -3.17
C LEU A 88 -12.02 -2.29 -4.08
N ALA A 89 -11.04 -3.16 -4.35
CA ALA A 89 -11.23 -4.40 -5.09
C ALA A 89 -12.21 -5.35 -4.36
N ARG A 90 -12.14 -5.43 -3.03
CA ARG A 90 -13.11 -6.20 -2.21
C ARG A 90 -14.51 -5.60 -2.29
N ALA A 91 -14.62 -4.29 -2.09
CA ALA A 91 -15.90 -3.57 -2.14
C ALA A 91 -16.61 -3.69 -3.49
N THR A 92 -15.85 -3.77 -4.59
CA THR A 92 -16.38 -3.92 -5.96
C THR A 92 -16.49 -5.39 -6.41
N GLY A 93 -16.12 -6.36 -5.57
CA GLY A 93 -16.11 -7.78 -5.93
C GLY A 93 -15.12 -8.13 -7.05
N LYS A 94 -14.04 -7.34 -7.19
CA LYS A 94 -12.98 -7.51 -8.21
C LYS A 94 -11.63 -7.90 -7.61
N LEU A 95 -11.60 -8.33 -6.35
CA LEU A 95 -10.39 -8.85 -5.72
C LEU A 95 -9.75 -9.96 -6.58
N GLY A 96 -8.41 -9.95 -6.67
CA GLY A 96 -7.65 -10.92 -7.46
C GLY A 96 -7.64 -10.66 -8.98
N ARG A 97 -8.37 -9.66 -9.49
CA ARG A 97 -8.42 -9.35 -10.94
C ARG A 97 -7.28 -8.45 -11.44
N GLY A 98 -6.38 -8.01 -10.56
CA GLY A 98 -5.23 -7.19 -10.93
C GLY A 98 -5.58 -5.80 -11.47
N LEU A 99 -6.79 -5.29 -11.18
CA LEU A 99 -7.23 -3.97 -11.61
C LEU A 99 -6.50 -2.87 -10.85
N SER A 100 -6.17 -1.79 -11.55
CA SER A 100 -5.62 -0.57 -10.97
C SER A 100 -6.66 0.18 -10.13
N GLU A 101 -6.21 1.08 -9.26
CA GLU A 101 -7.10 1.95 -8.47
C GLU A 101 -8.07 2.73 -9.36
N GLY A 102 -7.59 3.29 -10.47
CA GLY A 102 -8.40 4.06 -11.40
C GLY A 102 -9.49 3.24 -12.10
N GLU A 103 -9.21 1.98 -12.43
CA GLU A 103 -10.22 1.07 -13.00
C GLU A 103 -11.28 0.69 -11.96
N LEU A 104 -10.85 0.39 -10.74
CA LEU A 104 -11.75 0.07 -9.64
C LEU A 104 -12.66 1.25 -9.27
N GLN A 105 -12.13 2.48 -9.32
CA GLN A 105 -12.90 3.69 -9.04
C GLN A 105 -14.00 3.93 -10.10
N LYS A 106 -13.71 3.69 -11.39
CA LYS A 106 -14.71 3.73 -12.46
C LYS A 106 -15.82 2.69 -12.25
N ILE A 107 -15.46 1.45 -11.90
CA ILE A 107 -16.44 0.39 -11.59
C ILE A 107 -17.34 0.79 -10.42
N ARG A 108 -16.76 1.44 -9.41
CA ARG A 108 -17.53 1.96 -8.27
C ARG A 108 -18.53 3.05 -8.70
N GLU A 109 -18.13 3.95 -9.58
CA GLU A 109 -19.00 4.98 -10.15
C GLU A 109 -20.14 4.36 -10.98
N GLU A 110 -19.83 3.35 -11.82
CA GLU A 110 -20.84 2.58 -12.56
C GLU A 110 -21.85 1.92 -11.61
N TYR A 111 -21.40 1.36 -10.48
CA TYR A 111 -22.29 0.79 -9.46
C TYR A 111 -23.16 1.85 -8.76
N GLU A 112 -22.64 3.07 -8.56
CA GLU A 112 -23.40 4.17 -7.99
C GLU A 112 -24.53 4.64 -8.91
N ASP A 113 -24.22 4.82 -10.20
CA ASP A 113 -25.20 5.17 -11.23
C ASP A 113 -26.26 4.06 -11.39
N THR A 114 -25.82 2.80 -11.41
CA THR A 114 -26.71 1.64 -11.52
C THR A 114 -27.64 1.52 -10.32
N ASN A 115 -27.12 1.72 -9.11
CA ASN A 115 -27.94 1.75 -7.90
C ASN A 115 -28.98 2.89 -7.93
N LEU A 116 -28.61 4.09 -8.40
CA LEU A 116 -29.56 5.21 -8.52
C LEU A 116 -30.73 4.86 -9.44
N ILE A 117 -30.46 4.27 -10.60
CA ILE A 117 -31.50 3.87 -11.55
C ILE A 117 -32.34 2.71 -11.00
N ALA A 118 -31.73 1.74 -10.33
CA ALA A 118 -32.46 0.66 -9.67
C ALA A 118 -33.42 1.18 -8.59
N GLN A 119 -33.00 2.15 -7.77
CA GLN A 119 -33.88 2.78 -6.79
C GLN A 119 -35.05 3.53 -7.44
N ARG A 120 -34.84 4.22 -8.57
CA ARG A 120 -35.92 4.86 -9.33
C ARG A 120 -36.93 3.84 -9.86
N CYS A 121 -36.46 2.69 -10.37
CA CYS A 121 -37.32 1.60 -10.82
C CYS A 121 -38.20 1.06 -9.68
N LEU A 122 -37.62 0.84 -8.50
CA LEU A 122 -38.35 0.35 -7.32
C LEU A 122 -39.42 1.35 -6.84
N ASN A 123 -39.19 2.65 -7.05
CA ASN A 123 -40.13 3.72 -6.70
C ASN A 123 -41.20 3.98 -7.78
N ASN A 124 -41.29 3.15 -8.83
CA ASN A 124 -42.22 3.30 -9.96
C ASN A 124 -42.08 4.65 -10.68
N ASP A 125 -40.83 5.10 -10.89
CA ASP A 125 -40.57 6.27 -11.72
C ASP A 125 -40.96 5.99 -13.18
N ASN A 126 -41.78 6.86 -13.77
CA ASN A 126 -42.39 6.61 -15.09
C ASN A 126 -41.45 6.94 -16.26
N ASP A 127 -40.31 7.61 -16.00
CA ASP A 127 -39.39 8.11 -17.03
C ASP A 127 -38.07 7.32 -17.07
N LEU A 128 -38.16 5.98 -17.16
CA LEU A 128 -36.99 5.08 -17.20
C LEU A 128 -36.75 4.41 -18.54
N ASP A 129 -37.77 4.29 -19.40
CA ASP A 129 -37.72 3.48 -20.62
C ASP A 129 -36.63 3.92 -21.61
N ASP A 130 -36.25 5.20 -21.61
CA ASP A 130 -35.17 5.73 -22.46
C ASP A 130 -33.80 5.77 -21.79
N ASN A 131 -33.71 5.46 -20.50
CA ASN A 131 -32.44 5.48 -19.77
C ASN A 131 -31.56 4.27 -20.18
N PRO A 132 -30.31 4.48 -20.65
CA PRO A 132 -29.45 3.40 -21.11
C PRO A 132 -29.09 2.40 -20.01
N ILE A 133 -28.93 2.84 -18.76
CA ILE A 133 -28.65 1.96 -17.62
C ILE A 133 -29.86 1.09 -17.32
N TYR A 134 -31.08 1.65 -17.39
CA TYR A 134 -32.29 0.85 -17.21
C TYR A 134 -32.43 -0.23 -18.30
N LYS A 135 -32.09 0.09 -19.56
CA LYS A 135 -32.02 -0.89 -20.65
C LYS A 135 -31.01 -2.00 -20.38
N THR A 136 -29.85 -1.68 -19.80
CA THR A 136 -28.88 -2.68 -19.36
C THR A 136 -29.45 -3.58 -18.25
N LEU A 137 -30.13 -3.01 -17.25
CA LEU A 137 -30.76 -3.80 -16.18
C LEU A 137 -31.82 -4.77 -16.72
N LEU A 138 -32.64 -4.32 -17.69
CA LEU A 138 -33.59 -5.17 -18.39
C LEU A 138 -32.88 -6.32 -19.11
N PHE A 139 -31.83 -6.01 -19.86
CA PHE A 139 -31.02 -7.01 -20.55
C PHE A 139 -30.44 -8.05 -19.58
N GLU A 140 -29.78 -7.63 -18.50
CA GLU A 140 -29.21 -8.55 -17.50
C GLU A 140 -30.29 -9.42 -16.82
N THR A 141 -31.47 -8.85 -16.57
CA THR A 141 -32.62 -9.60 -16.01
C THR A 141 -33.13 -10.68 -16.97
N GLU A 142 -33.12 -10.40 -18.28
CA GLU A 142 -33.60 -11.30 -19.32
C GLU A 142 -32.59 -12.39 -19.68
N TYR A 143 -31.30 -12.07 -19.70
CA TYR A 143 -30.26 -12.96 -20.24
C TYR A 143 -29.36 -13.57 -19.17
N ASP A 144 -28.98 -12.81 -18.13
CA ASP A 144 -28.02 -13.29 -17.12
C ASP A 144 -28.72 -13.92 -15.90
N PHE A 145 -29.91 -13.44 -15.57
CA PHE A 145 -30.69 -13.90 -14.42
C PHE A 145 -31.92 -14.73 -14.81
N THR A 146 -31.78 -15.60 -15.82
CA THR A 146 -32.89 -16.42 -16.33
C THR A 146 -33.49 -17.37 -15.27
N GLY A 147 -34.82 -17.48 -15.27
CA GLY A 147 -35.54 -18.43 -14.42
C GLY A 147 -35.35 -18.19 -12.92
N GLN A 148 -35.03 -19.25 -12.20
CA GLN A 148 -34.95 -19.32 -10.73
C GLN A 148 -33.69 -18.65 -10.15
N ILE A 149 -32.63 -18.52 -10.96
CA ILE A 149 -31.33 -17.95 -10.54
C ILE A 149 -31.51 -16.56 -9.92
N LEU A 150 -32.43 -15.75 -10.45
CA LEU A 150 -32.79 -14.45 -9.91
C LEU A 150 -33.24 -14.52 -8.44
N PHE A 151 -34.21 -15.39 -8.16
CA PHE A 151 -34.81 -15.51 -6.84
C PHE A 151 -33.87 -16.19 -5.84
N ASP A 152 -33.10 -17.18 -6.30
CA ASP A 152 -32.08 -17.83 -5.48
C ASP A 152 -30.99 -16.83 -5.08
N THR A 153 -30.57 -15.97 -6.01
CA THR A 153 -29.62 -14.88 -5.72
C THR A 153 -30.19 -13.88 -4.73
N ALA A 154 -31.45 -13.46 -4.90
CA ALA A 154 -32.09 -12.54 -3.98
C ALA A 154 -32.19 -13.12 -2.56
N THR A 155 -32.58 -14.39 -2.46
CA THR A 155 -32.66 -15.12 -1.18
C THR A 155 -31.28 -15.28 -0.53
N ALA A 156 -30.25 -15.61 -1.32
CA ALA A 156 -28.88 -15.74 -0.82
C ALA A 156 -28.32 -14.40 -0.30
N LEU A 157 -28.79 -13.27 -0.84
CA LEU A 157 -28.48 -11.92 -0.35
C LEU A 157 -29.36 -11.47 0.82
N GLY A 158 -30.30 -12.29 1.29
CA GLY A 158 -31.19 -11.94 2.40
C GLY A 158 -32.32 -10.98 2.03
N ILE A 159 -32.68 -10.87 0.74
CA ILE A 159 -33.79 -10.03 0.28
C ILE A 159 -35.10 -10.78 0.52
N GLU A 160 -35.89 -10.30 1.49
CA GLU A 160 -37.18 -10.93 1.86
C GLU A 160 -38.33 -10.52 0.94
N ASP A 161 -38.32 -9.29 0.42
CA ASP A 161 -39.35 -8.79 -0.48
C ASP A 161 -39.04 -9.17 -1.94
N LEU A 162 -39.64 -10.27 -2.38
CA LEU A 162 -39.58 -10.76 -3.76
C LEU A 162 -40.82 -10.36 -4.58
N SER A 163 -41.59 -9.37 -4.12
CA SER A 163 -42.80 -8.93 -4.82
C SER A 163 -42.49 -8.07 -6.05
N GLY A 164 -43.41 -8.11 -7.02
CA GLY A 164 -43.29 -7.36 -8.27
C GLY A 164 -42.88 -8.23 -9.46
N ASP A 165 -42.51 -7.56 -10.54
CA ASP A 165 -41.95 -8.23 -11.72
C ASP A 165 -40.46 -8.57 -11.52
N ARG A 166 -39.91 -9.31 -12.48
CA ARG A 166 -38.52 -9.76 -12.43
C ARG A 166 -37.54 -8.60 -12.37
N ILE A 167 -37.81 -7.49 -13.08
CA ILE A 167 -36.94 -6.32 -13.08
C ILE A 167 -36.90 -5.65 -11.70
N LYS A 168 -38.02 -5.60 -10.96
CA LYS A 168 -38.01 -5.11 -9.57
C LYS A 168 -37.21 -6.02 -8.64
N VAL A 169 -37.31 -7.34 -8.78
CA VAL A 169 -36.49 -8.27 -7.98
C VAL A 169 -35.00 -8.05 -8.30
N TYR A 170 -34.65 -7.89 -9.58
CA TYR A 170 -33.28 -7.60 -9.98
C TYR A 170 -32.77 -6.26 -9.45
N CYS A 171 -33.59 -5.20 -9.50
CA CYS A 171 -33.25 -3.90 -8.93
C CYS A 171 -32.98 -3.98 -7.42
N ARG A 172 -33.71 -4.81 -6.67
CA ARG A 172 -33.40 -5.05 -5.24
C ARG A 172 -32.04 -5.71 -5.06
N ILE A 173 -31.67 -6.68 -5.90
CA ILE A 173 -30.33 -7.31 -5.89
C ILE A 173 -29.24 -6.26 -6.15
N VAL A 174 -29.43 -5.38 -7.13
CA VAL A 174 -28.48 -4.30 -7.43
C VAL A 174 -28.28 -3.38 -6.24
N VAL A 175 -29.38 -2.90 -5.65
CA VAL A 175 -29.36 -2.02 -4.47
C VAL A 175 -28.65 -2.70 -3.29
N GLU A 176 -28.95 -3.98 -3.05
CA GLU A 176 -28.35 -4.71 -1.93
C GLU A 176 -26.86 -4.97 -2.13
N LYS A 177 -26.44 -5.36 -3.34
CA LYS A 177 -25.00 -5.50 -3.68
C LYS A 177 -24.25 -4.19 -3.50
N TYR A 178 -24.83 -3.07 -3.96
CA TYR A 178 -24.22 -1.74 -3.76
C TYR A 178 -24.11 -1.39 -2.28
N ARG A 179 -25.15 -1.64 -1.48
CA ARG A 179 -25.15 -1.41 -0.03
C ARG A 179 -24.04 -2.18 0.66
N LEU A 180 -23.95 -3.49 0.43
CA LEU A 180 -22.92 -4.36 1.00
C LEU A 180 -21.51 -3.91 0.62
N GLY A 181 -21.27 -3.62 -0.67
CA GLY A 181 -19.97 -3.13 -1.13
C GLY A 181 -19.60 -1.77 -0.52
N SER A 182 -20.56 -0.86 -0.40
CA SER A 182 -20.37 0.46 0.21
C SER A 182 -20.06 0.39 1.70
N GLU A 183 -20.75 -0.47 2.45
CA GLU A 183 -20.48 -0.72 3.87
C GLU A 183 -19.10 -1.33 4.08
N LEU A 184 -18.76 -2.34 3.28
CA LEU A 184 -17.45 -2.97 3.31
C LEU A 184 -16.34 -1.95 3.02
N TRP A 185 -16.52 -1.09 2.02
CA TRP A 185 -15.55 -0.04 1.71
C TRP A 185 -15.39 0.97 2.85
N LYS A 186 -16.51 1.41 3.46
CA LYS A 186 -16.47 2.34 4.59
C LYS A 186 -15.67 1.77 5.76
N LEU A 187 -15.88 0.51 6.08
CA LEU A 187 -15.15 -0.21 7.13
C LEU A 187 -13.64 -0.27 6.79
N LEU A 188 -13.30 -0.84 5.64
CA LEU A 188 -11.90 -1.11 5.29
C LEU A 188 -11.08 0.15 4.99
N LYS A 189 -11.68 1.18 4.36
CA LYS A 189 -10.97 2.45 4.14
C LYS A 189 -10.66 3.15 5.46
N GLY A 190 -11.53 2.99 6.48
CA GLY A 190 -11.33 3.51 7.83
C GLY A 190 -10.08 2.91 8.44
N PHE A 191 -9.95 1.58 8.34
CA PHE A 191 -8.75 0.86 8.74
C PHE A 191 -7.49 1.35 8.02
N CYS A 192 -7.51 1.49 6.69
CA CYS A 192 -6.35 1.97 5.94
C CYS A 192 -5.86 3.33 6.44
N ARG A 193 -6.79 4.26 6.72
CA ARG A 193 -6.46 5.59 7.25
C ARG A 193 -5.89 5.53 8.67
N ASN A 194 -6.45 4.68 9.53
CA ASN A 194 -5.93 4.45 10.88
C ASN A 194 -4.52 3.86 10.81
N PHE A 195 -4.34 2.82 9.99
CA PHE A 195 -3.05 2.19 9.72
C PHE A 195 -1.95 3.20 9.40
N ARG A 196 -2.15 4.00 8.34
CA ARG A 196 -1.16 5.01 7.92
C ARG A 196 -0.83 5.99 9.05
N SER A 197 -1.85 6.53 9.69
CA SER A 197 -1.69 7.58 10.71
C SER A 197 -0.94 7.04 11.94
N LYS A 198 -1.30 5.83 12.38
CA LYS A 198 -0.70 5.17 13.54
C LYS A 198 0.74 4.75 13.25
N MET A 199 1.01 4.20 12.06
CA MET A 199 2.35 3.84 11.62
C MET A 199 3.30 5.04 11.56
N ILE A 200 2.84 6.16 10.99
CA ILE A 200 3.62 7.43 10.99
C ILE A 200 3.86 7.89 12.43
N THR A 201 2.83 7.85 13.29
CA THR A 201 2.99 8.24 14.71
C THR A 201 4.00 7.36 15.45
N MET A 202 4.04 6.06 15.17
CA MET A 202 5.04 5.14 15.75
C MET A 202 6.44 5.48 15.23
N LEU A 203 6.58 5.75 13.93
CA LEU A 203 7.83 6.17 13.31
C LEU A 203 8.34 7.50 13.93
N ASP A 204 7.48 8.51 14.06
CA ASP A 204 7.80 9.81 14.66
C ASP A 204 8.27 9.69 16.12
N LYS A 205 7.77 8.68 16.83
CA LYS A 205 8.14 8.37 18.22
C LYS A 205 9.34 7.44 18.35
N GLY A 206 9.95 7.00 17.25
CA GLY A 206 11.04 6.02 17.26
C GLY A 206 10.62 4.62 17.73
N ASN A 207 9.33 4.27 17.65
CA ASN A 207 8.84 2.93 17.97
C ASN A 207 8.99 1.99 16.76
N ASP A 208 10.23 1.62 16.46
CA ASP A 208 10.55 0.77 15.31
C ASP A 208 9.89 -0.61 15.38
N LEU A 209 9.82 -1.21 16.58
CA LEU A 209 9.16 -2.50 16.79
C LEU A 209 7.66 -2.44 16.45
N GLY A 210 6.98 -1.36 16.85
CA GLY A 210 5.58 -1.14 16.51
C GLY A 210 5.35 -0.98 15.01
N VAL A 211 6.26 -0.29 14.32
CA VAL A 211 6.24 -0.17 12.85
C VAL A 211 6.42 -1.55 12.20
N GLU A 212 7.40 -2.34 12.63
CA GLU A 212 7.62 -3.70 12.11
C GLU A 212 6.41 -4.61 12.33
N GLN A 213 5.83 -4.61 13.53
CA GLN A 213 4.61 -5.36 13.85
C GLN A 213 3.43 -4.91 13.00
N GLY A 214 3.27 -3.61 12.77
CA GLY A 214 2.24 -3.07 11.89
C GLY A 214 2.38 -3.60 10.45
N PHE A 215 3.59 -3.61 9.89
CA PHE A 215 3.85 -4.20 8.58
C PHE A 215 3.57 -5.70 8.53
N LEU A 216 3.90 -6.45 9.58
CA LEU A 216 3.60 -7.89 9.62
C LEU A 216 2.09 -8.15 9.57
N LEU A 217 1.32 -7.39 10.35
CA LEU A 217 -0.14 -7.49 10.34
C LEU A 217 -0.72 -7.08 8.98
N SER A 218 -0.28 -5.99 8.39
CA SER A 218 -0.82 -5.55 7.09
C SER A 218 -0.49 -6.55 5.98
N ASN A 219 0.74 -7.07 5.95
CA ASN A 219 1.17 -8.06 4.95
C ASN A 219 0.46 -9.41 5.06
N SER A 220 -0.12 -9.73 6.23
CA SER A 220 -0.96 -10.92 6.39
C SER A 220 -2.31 -10.81 5.65
N ILE A 221 -2.73 -9.59 5.27
CA ILE A 221 -3.91 -9.38 4.44
C ILE A 221 -3.57 -9.70 2.98
N THR A 222 -4.00 -10.88 2.54
CA THR A 222 -3.84 -11.40 1.18
C THR A 222 -5.18 -11.32 0.42
N ASN A 223 -5.26 -11.97 -0.75
CA ASN A 223 -6.53 -12.11 -1.48
C ASN A 223 -7.46 -13.18 -0.88
N GLU A 224 -6.93 -14.08 -0.08
CA GLU A 224 -7.69 -15.18 0.52
C GLU A 224 -8.27 -14.82 1.89
N THR A 225 -7.71 -13.79 2.53
CA THR A 225 -8.20 -13.30 3.82
C THR A 225 -9.66 -12.89 3.69
N ASP A 226 -10.53 -13.46 4.52
CA ASP A 226 -11.94 -13.09 4.54
C ASP A 226 -12.18 -11.78 5.32
N ILE A 227 -13.42 -11.30 5.37
CA ILE A 227 -13.72 -10.03 6.03
C ILE A 227 -13.62 -10.13 7.55
N ASP A 228 -13.99 -11.26 8.15
CA ASP A 228 -13.95 -11.45 9.60
C ASP A 228 -12.50 -11.52 10.10
N GLU A 229 -11.64 -12.20 9.35
CA GLU A 229 -10.20 -12.22 9.55
C GLU A 229 -9.60 -10.81 9.45
N ILE A 230 -9.99 -10.02 8.44
CA ILE A 230 -9.53 -8.64 8.32
C ILE A 230 -9.94 -7.83 9.55
N VAL A 231 -11.20 -7.92 9.99
CA VAL A 231 -11.68 -7.22 11.20
C VAL A 231 -10.88 -7.63 12.44
N ASN A 232 -10.55 -8.91 12.59
CA ASN A 232 -9.71 -9.38 13.69
C ASN A 232 -8.28 -8.82 13.62
N LEU A 233 -7.70 -8.74 12.43
CA LEU A 233 -6.38 -8.12 12.21
C LEU A 233 -6.41 -6.62 12.51
N VAL A 234 -7.51 -5.93 12.18
CA VAL A 234 -7.72 -4.52 12.55
C VAL A 234 -7.64 -4.35 14.07
N ASN A 235 -8.36 -5.19 14.83
CA ASN A 235 -8.36 -5.12 16.29
C ASN A 235 -6.96 -5.37 16.88
N GLN A 236 -6.20 -6.31 16.31
CA GLN A 236 -4.81 -6.55 16.71
C GLN A 236 -3.92 -5.33 16.43
N PHE A 237 -4.08 -4.71 15.26
CA PHE A 237 -3.35 -3.49 14.90
C PHE A 237 -3.71 -2.32 15.82
N GLU A 238 -4.98 -2.18 16.20
CA GLU A 238 -5.44 -1.14 17.12
C GLU A 238 -4.86 -1.29 18.53
N ALA A 239 -4.47 -2.51 18.94
CA ALA A 239 -3.86 -2.78 20.23
C ALA A 239 -2.35 -2.46 20.32
N LEU A 240 -1.66 -2.26 19.19
CA LEU A 240 -0.24 -1.85 19.12
C LEU A 240 0.02 -0.44 19.67
#